data_AF-A0A932BP35-F1
#
_entry.id   AF-A0A932BP35-F1
#
_cell.length_a   1.000
_cell.length_b   1.000
_cell.length_c   1.000
_cell.angle_alpha   90.00
_cell.angle_beta   90.00
_cell.angle_gamma   90.00
#
_symmetry.space_group_name_H-M   'P 1'
#
loop_
_entity.id
_entity.type
_entity.pdbx_description
1 polymer ?
#
loop_
_entity_poly.entity_id
_entity_poly.type
_entity_poly.pdbx_seq_one_letter_code
_entity_poly.pdbx_strand_id
1 'polypeptide(L)'
;MKPPQVRAPDLVKWLLVVVFGATIFWLGYSTGQTTSVAELLRLQRDADTDRYTLARGRLLVQYERLGGGGKPFLLLDTGVPLVELSDWDPQSRITIDGTASDLVRLFPRSSVDYGSQRLVQTLQGSGWQVEREVRFESDTAIRISHFFVARRPIRRVELSLAHTRAYFLDLEVQPGIVLASFNTLSREQLEAGQTAPATDRLRLSVSGPQGDPQIGPSASFGPGPTGFVVRFAADSPPLDRRVPLGDEIITWQPA
;
A
#
# COMPACT_ATOMS: atom_id res chain seq x y z
N MET A 1 31.31 45.45 41.47
CA MET A 1 30.98 44.01 41.49
C MET A 1 29.54 43.83 41.04
N LYS A 2 29.31 43.11 39.94
CA LYS A 2 27.97 42.88 39.35
C LYS A 2 27.64 41.39 39.55
N PRO A 3 26.44 41.02 40.05
CA PRO A 3 26.12 39.62 40.31
C PRO A 3 25.91 38.85 38.99
N PRO A 4 26.19 37.54 38.94
CA PRO A 4 26.02 36.75 37.73
C PRO A 4 24.53 36.55 37.44
N GLN A 5 24.11 36.96 36.24
CA GLN A 5 22.80 36.61 35.68
C GLN A 5 22.80 35.12 35.32
N VAL A 6 22.09 34.31 36.11
CA VAL A 6 21.71 32.96 35.69
C VAL A 6 20.69 33.10 34.57
N ARG A 7 21.09 32.73 33.35
CA ARG A 7 20.22 32.73 32.18
C ARG A 7 19.09 31.73 32.44
N ALA A 8 17.84 32.22 32.40
CA ALA A 8 16.61 31.45 32.56
C ALA A 8 16.07 30.68 31.30
N PRO A 9 16.72 30.59 30.12
CA PRO A 9 16.06 30.03 28.94
C PRO A 9 16.00 28.49 28.91
N ASP A 10 16.75 27.79 29.75
CA ASP A 10 16.76 26.31 29.73
C ASP A 10 15.64 25.70 30.60
N LEU A 11 15.26 26.37 31.69
CA LEU A 11 14.25 25.88 32.61
C LEU A 11 12.84 25.95 32.01
N VAL A 12 12.56 26.98 31.21
CA VAL A 12 11.28 27.14 30.48
C VAL A 12 11.13 26.10 29.37
N LYS A 13 12.22 25.76 28.67
CA LYS A 13 12.21 24.70 27.64
C LYS A 13 11.94 23.33 28.25
N TRP A 14 12.58 23.01 29.38
CA TRP A 14 12.32 21.77 30.10
C TRP A 14 10.89 21.69 30.62
N LEU A 15 10.35 22.79 31.15
CA LEU A 15 8.97 22.84 31.62
C LEU A 15 7.98 22.59 30.48
N LEU A 16 8.22 23.18 29.30
CA LEU A 16 7.39 22.96 28.11
C LEU A 16 7.42 21.49 27.65
N VAL A 17 8.60 20.86 27.62
CA VAL A 17 8.73 19.44 27.23
C VAL A 17 7.97 18.53 28.22
N VAL A 18 8.09 18.80 29.52
CA VAL A 18 7.41 18.02 30.56
C VAL A 18 5.88 18.21 30.49
N VAL A 19 5.41 19.45 30.33
CA VAL A 19 3.98 19.74 30.23
C VAL A 19 3.39 19.14 28.95
N PHE A 20 4.09 19.22 27.81
CA PHE A 20 3.63 18.64 26.55
C PHE A 20 3.57 17.10 26.63
N GLY A 21 4.61 16.47 27.19
CA GLY A 21 4.66 15.03 27.43
C GLY A 21 3.55 14.55 28.37
N ALA A 22 3.31 15.26 29.47
CA ALA A 22 2.25 14.94 30.42
C ALA A 22 0.85 15.11 29.81
N THR A 23 0.65 16.12 28.96
CA THR A 23 -0.65 16.38 28.32
C THR A 23 -0.97 15.30 27.28
N ILE A 24 0.00 14.89 26.48
CA ILE A 24 -0.14 13.76 25.52
C ILE A 24 -0.44 12.46 26.26
N PHE A 25 0.30 12.18 27.35
CA PHE A 25 0.09 10.98 28.15
C PHE A 25 -1.31 10.96 28.79
N TRP A 26 -1.79 12.09 29.30
CA TRP A 26 -3.11 12.20 29.92
C TRP A 26 -4.25 12.10 28.90
N LEU A 27 -4.10 12.70 27.72
CA LEU A 27 -5.05 12.57 26.61
C LEU A 27 -5.14 11.12 26.09
N GLY A 28 -4.00 10.43 25.94
CA GLY A 28 -3.97 9.01 25.57
C GLY A 28 -4.56 8.08 26.63
N TYR A 29 -4.33 8.38 27.91
CA TYR A 29 -4.91 7.60 29.02
C TYR A 29 -6.44 7.78 29.12
N SER A 30 -6.94 8.99 28.94
CA SER A 30 -8.39 9.30 29.08
C SER A 30 -9.27 8.76 27.94
N THR A 31 -8.68 8.44 26.78
CA THR A 31 -9.39 7.98 25.58
C THR A 31 -9.27 6.48 25.32
N GLY A 32 -8.56 5.75 26.19
CA GLY A 32 -8.34 4.29 26.04
C GLY A 32 -7.47 3.91 24.84
N GLN A 33 -6.91 4.88 24.11
CA GLN A 33 -6.00 4.69 23.01
C GLN A 33 -4.59 5.05 23.47
N THR A 34 -3.81 4.06 23.89
CA THR A 34 -2.38 4.25 24.13
C THR A 34 -1.65 4.34 22.79
N THR A 35 -1.78 5.48 22.11
CA THR A 35 -0.95 5.80 20.94
C THR A 35 0.49 5.90 21.43
N SER A 36 1.36 5.01 20.96
CA SER A 36 2.75 4.97 21.45
C SER A 36 3.54 6.20 20.98
N VAL A 37 4.55 6.64 21.74
CA VAL A 37 5.43 7.76 21.31
C VAL A 37 6.09 7.48 19.95
N ALA A 38 6.42 6.22 19.68
CA ALA A 38 6.96 5.78 18.38
C ALA A 38 5.95 5.96 17.23
N GLU A 39 4.65 5.75 17.51
CA GLU A 39 3.57 5.97 16.56
C GLU A 39 3.34 7.47 16.30
N LEU A 40 3.41 8.32 17.33
CA LEU A 40 3.36 9.77 17.15
C LEU A 40 4.55 10.31 16.35
N LEU A 41 5.76 9.79 16.59
CA LEU A 41 6.95 10.17 15.82
C LEU A 41 6.86 9.73 14.35
N ARG A 42 6.25 8.58 14.07
CA ARG A 42 5.99 8.12 12.69
C ARG A 42 4.91 8.96 12.02
N LEU A 43 3.79 9.21 12.71
CA LEU A 43 2.75 10.12 12.24
C LEU A 43 3.31 11.51 11.94
N GLN A 44 4.21 12.02 12.77
CA GLN A 44 4.85 13.33 12.54
C GLN A 44 5.79 13.30 11.33
N ARG A 45 6.65 12.27 11.21
CA ARG A 45 7.54 12.10 10.05
C ARG A 45 6.76 11.97 8.74
N ASP A 46 5.69 11.18 8.76
CA ASP A 46 4.85 10.98 7.59
C ASP A 46 3.96 12.20 7.34
N ALA A 47 3.55 12.98 8.36
CA ALA A 47 2.82 14.24 8.18
C ALA A 47 3.66 15.32 7.47
N ASP A 48 4.99 15.27 7.61
CA ASP A 48 5.93 16.13 6.88
C ASP A 48 6.17 15.65 5.43
N THR A 49 5.52 14.54 5.02
CA THR A 49 5.58 14.01 3.65
C THR A 49 4.17 13.76 3.08
N ASP A 50 4.01 13.72 1.76
CA ASP A 50 2.73 13.34 1.15
C ASP A 50 2.52 11.82 1.12
N ARG A 51 3.11 11.07 2.07
CA ARG A 51 3.22 9.61 2.01
C ARG A 51 2.94 8.96 3.36
N TYR A 52 2.28 7.81 3.31
CA TYR A 52 2.13 6.89 4.44
C TYR A 52 2.98 5.66 4.22
N THR A 53 3.74 5.29 5.24
CA THR A 53 4.66 4.16 5.17
C THR A 53 4.41 3.18 6.31
N LEU A 54 4.07 1.93 5.99
CA LEU A 54 4.15 0.84 6.95
C LEU A 54 5.40 0.02 6.70
N ALA A 55 6.14 -0.33 7.75
CA ALA A 55 7.33 -1.16 7.63
C ALA A 55 7.36 -2.23 8.71
N ARG A 56 7.79 -3.43 8.32
CA ARG A 56 8.03 -4.56 9.23
C ARG A 56 9.17 -5.42 8.69
N GLY A 57 10.18 -5.66 9.53
CA GLY A 57 11.40 -6.33 9.10
C GLY A 57 12.04 -5.57 7.92
N ARG A 58 12.29 -6.28 6.82
CA ARG A 58 12.87 -5.73 5.59
C ARG A 58 11.83 -5.25 4.57
N LEU A 59 10.55 -5.43 4.86
CA LEU A 59 9.47 -5.04 3.95
C LEU A 59 8.87 -3.69 4.35
N LEU A 60 8.55 -2.89 3.33
CA LEU A 60 7.98 -1.57 3.47
C LEU A 60 6.87 -1.37 2.43
N VAL A 61 5.72 -0.87 2.85
CA VAL A 61 4.58 -0.52 1.99
C VAL A 61 4.39 0.99 2.06
N GLN A 62 4.36 1.65 0.91
CA GLN A 62 4.29 3.11 0.83
C GLN A 62 3.15 3.55 -0.09
N TYR A 63 2.20 4.33 0.42
CA TYR A 63 1.11 4.95 -0.35
C TYR A 63 1.21 6.47 -0.29
N GLU A 64 0.76 7.17 -1.33
CA GLU A 64 0.60 8.63 -1.27
C GLU A 64 -0.70 9.02 -0.54
N ARG A 65 -0.62 10.05 0.31
CA ARG A 65 -1.69 10.47 1.22
C ARG A 65 -2.89 11.08 0.50
N LEU A 66 -2.65 11.88 -0.54
CA LEU A 66 -3.67 12.68 -1.24
C LEU A 66 -3.89 12.26 -2.70
N GLY A 67 -3.27 11.16 -3.14
CA GLY A 67 -3.08 10.91 -4.57
C GLY A 67 -2.11 11.91 -5.20
N GLY A 68 -1.39 11.47 -6.22
CA GLY A 68 -0.29 12.22 -6.83
C GLY A 68 0.45 11.34 -7.82
N GLY A 69 1.60 11.80 -8.33
CA GLY A 69 2.35 11.08 -9.36
C GLY A 69 3.06 9.80 -8.89
N GLY A 70 3.09 9.53 -7.57
CA GLY A 70 3.74 8.33 -7.04
C GLY A 70 2.78 7.16 -6.93
N LYS A 71 3.21 6.02 -7.48
CA LYS A 71 2.47 4.77 -7.39
C LYS A 71 2.60 4.17 -5.97
N PRO A 72 1.62 3.38 -5.51
CA PRO A 72 1.80 2.57 -4.31
C PRO A 72 2.81 1.44 -4.57
N PHE A 73 3.75 1.25 -3.66
CA PHE A 73 4.80 0.23 -3.79
C PHE A 73 4.86 -0.70 -2.57
N LEU A 74 5.20 -1.96 -2.83
CA LEU A 74 5.93 -2.79 -1.89
C LEU A 74 7.43 -2.59 -2.17
N LEU A 75 8.21 -2.34 -1.14
CA LEU A 75 9.62 -1.98 -1.18
C LEU A 75 10.40 -2.85 -0.18
N LEU A 76 11.70 -3.01 -0.43
CA LEU A 76 12.65 -3.39 0.62
C LEU A 76 13.01 -2.18 1.48
N ASP A 77 13.55 -2.43 2.67
CA ASP A 77 14.14 -1.45 3.58
C ASP A 77 15.26 -0.62 2.94
N THR A 78 15.92 -1.17 1.93
CA THR A 78 16.91 -0.48 1.07
C THR A 78 16.28 0.52 0.08
N GLY A 79 14.94 0.56 -0.01
CA GLY A 79 14.21 1.38 -0.98
C GLY A 79 14.04 0.71 -2.35
N VAL A 80 14.52 -0.52 -2.55
CA VAL A 80 14.35 -1.26 -3.80
C VAL A 80 12.88 -1.66 -3.97
N PRO A 81 12.18 -1.24 -5.05
CA PRO A 81 10.80 -1.61 -5.28
C PRO A 81 10.68 -3.10 -5.60
N LEU A 82 9.84 -3.79 -4.85
CA LEU A 82 9.52 -5.20 -5.03
C LEU A 82 8.42 -5.39 -6.07
N VAL A 83 7.32 -4.66 -5.94
CA VAL A 83 6.19 -4.69 -6.88
C VAL A 83 5.42 -3.37 -6.78
N GLU A 84 4.98 -2.85 -7.92
CA GLU A 84 4.03 -1.75 -7.96
C GLU A 84 2.63 -2.33 -7.72
N LEU A 85 1.91 -1.79 -6.73
CA LEU A 85 0.52 -2.16 -6.47
C LEU A 85 -0.41 -1.30 -7.35
N SER A 86 -0.06 -1.21 -8.64
CA SER A 86 -0.36 -0.09 -9.53
C SER A 86 -1.84 0.05 -9.88
N ASP A 87 -2.59 0.82 -9.09
CA ASP A 87 -3.89 1.38 -9.51
C ASP A 87 -3.74 2.36 -10.69
N TRP A 88 -2.49 2.68 -11.07
CA TRP A 88 -2.09 3.64 -12.10
C TRP A 88 -1.83 3.01 -13.48
N ASP A 89 -1.98 1.70 -13.62
CA ASP A 89 -1.96 1.05 -14.93
C ASP A 89 -3.36 1.12 -15.57
N PRO A 90 -3.51 1.40 -16.87
CA PRO A 90 -4.82 1.37 -17.54
C PRO A 90 -5.57 0.04 -17.45
N GLN A 91 -4.88 -1.08 -17.18
CA GLN A 91 -5.50 -2.38 -16.92
C GLN A 91 -6.10 -2.48 -15.50
N SER A 92 -5.73 -1.56 -14.59
CA SER A 92 -6.35 -1.40 -13.29
C SER A 92 -7.66 -0.62 -13.43
N ARG A 93 -8.78 -1.34 -13.33
CA ARG A 93 -10.13 -0.82 -13.60
C ARG A 93 -11.15 -1.46 -12.69
N ILE A 94 -12.23 -0.73 -12.46
CA ILE A 94 -13.45 -1.28 -11.89
C ILE A 94 -14.55 -1.27 -12.94
N THR A 95 -15.26 -2.38 -13.07
CA THR A 95 -16.42 -2.52 -13.95
C THR A 95 -17.66 -2.73 -13.09
N ILE A 96 -18.64 -1.85 -13.22
CA ILE A 96 -19.91 -1.92 -12.49
C ILE A 96 -21.04 -2.04 -13.51
N ASP A 97 -21.80 -3.14 -13.45
CA ASP A 97 -22.89 -3.43 -14.38
C ASP A 97 -22.49 -3.28 -15.86
N GLY A 98 -21.24 -3.64 -16.19
CA GLY A 98 -20.66 -3.53 -17.53
C GLY A 98 -20.03 -2.18 -17.87
N THR A 99 -20.12 -1.17 -16.99
CA THR A 99 -19.47 0.13 -17.19
C THR A 99 -18.10 0.16 -16.51
N ALA A 100 -17.03 0.29 -17.30
CA ALA A 100 -15.66 0.35 -16.80
C ALA A 100 -15.24 1.77 -16.40
N SER A 101 -14.41 1.88 -15.37
CA SER A 101 -13.75 3.12 -14.94
C SER A 101 -12.29 2.81 -14.58
N ASP A 102 -11.36 3.55 -15.19
CA ASP A 102 -9.93 3.40 -14.92
C ASP A 102 -9.61 3.91 -13.50
N LEU A 103 -8.95 3.10 -12.68
CA LEU A 103 -8.63 3.48 -11.31
C LEU A 103 -7.64 4.66 -11.26
N VAL A 104 -6.77 4.78 -12.26
CA VAL A 104 -5.79 5.88 -12.41
C VAL A 104 -6.44 7.26 -12.46
N ARG A 105 -7.72 7.34 -12.88
CA ARG A 105 -8.46 8.62 -12.95
C ARG A 105 -9.12 9.00 -11.63
N LEU A 106 -9.05 8.14 -10.63
CA LEU A 106 -9.66 8.35 -9.33
C LEU A 106 -8.64 8.90 -8.35
N PHE A 107 -9.08 9.82 -7.50
CA PHE A 107 -8.24 10.36 -6.42
C PHE A 107 -8.39 9.49 -5.18
N PRO A 108 -7.35 8.74 -4.77
CA PRO A 108 -7.41 7.92 -3.57
C PRO A 108 -7.48 8.78 -2.32
N ARG A 109 -8.21 8.27 -1.32
CA ARG A 109 -8.10 8.74 0.07
C ARG A 109 -7.42 7.64 0.87
N SER A 110 -6.22 7.92 1.37
CA SER A 110 -5.49 6.97 2.19
C SER A 110 -5.53 7.35 3.67
N SER A 111 -5.57 6.32 4.51
CA SER A 111 -5.41 6.43 5.96
C SER A 111 -4.49 5.33 6.46
N VAL A 112 -3.85 5.58 7.60
CA VAL A 112 -2.95 4.63 8.24
C VAL A 112 -3.26 4.57 9.74
N ASP A 113 -3.22 3.37 10.29
CA ASP A 113 -3.29 3.06 11.70
C ASP A 113 -2.03 2.25 12.04
N TYR A 114 -1.03 2.93 12.61
CA TYR A 114 0.26 2.30 12.90
C TYR A 114 0.16 1.33 14.08
N GLY A 115 -0.70 1.60 15.06
CA GLY A 115 -1.00 0.69 16.16
C GLY A 115 -1.51 -0.67 15.68
N SER A 116 -2.39 -0.67 14.68
CA SER A 116 -2.89 -1.90 14.04
C SER A 116 -2.06 -2.38 12.85
N GLN A 117 -0.93 -1.72 12.53
CA GLN A 117 -0.12 -1.94 11.32
C GLN A 117 -0.96 -2.07 10.04
N ARG A 118 -1.90 -1.14 9.88
CA ARG A 118 -2.94 -1.20 8.86
C ARG A 118 -2.93 0.06 8.02
N LEU A 119 -2.85 -0.10 6.70
CA LEU A 119 -2.94 1.00 5.75
C LEU A 119 -4.15 0.74 4.87
N VAL A 120 -5.07 1.71 4.79
CA VAL A 120 -6.27 1.63 3.96
C VAL A 120 -6.20 2.69 2.88
N GLN A 121 -6.51 2.30 1.65
CA GLN A 121 -6.81 3.20 0.57
C GLN A 121 -8.24 3.02 0.13
N THR A 122 -8.91 4.13 -0.08
CA THR A 122 -10.28 4.17 -0.56
C THR A 122 -10.33 4.86 -1.92
N LEU A 123 -10.90 4.15 -2.90
CA LEU A 123 -11.30 4.68 -4.19
C LEU A 123 -12.82 4.76 -4.22
N GLN A 124 -13.38 5.82 -4.80
CA GLN A 124 -14.82 6.02 -4.83
C GLN A 124 -15.27 6.57 -6.17
N GLY A 125 -16.49 6.22 -6.55
CA GLY A 125 -17.17 6.79 -7.70
C GLY A 125 -18.64 7.03 -7.41
N SER A 126 -19.43 7.28 -8.46
CA SER A 126 -20.85 7.55 -8.30
C SER A 126 -21.61 6.29 -7.85
N GLY A 127 -21.95 6.24 -6.57
CA GLY A 127 -22.75 5.17 -5.99
C GLY A 127 -21.96 3.94 -5.53
N TRP A 128 -20.63 4.03 -5.42
CA TRP A 128 -19.79 2.89 -5.01
C TRP A 128 -18.46 3.32 -4.39
N GLN A 129 -17.85 2.40 -3.65
CA GLN A 129 -16.54 2.56 -3.04
C GLN A 129 -15.78 1.23 -3.05
N VAL A 130 -14.48 1.29 -3.33
CA VAL A 130 -13.52 0.18 -3.15
C VAL A 130 -12.54 0.57 -2.05
N GLU A 131 -12.30 -0.36 -1.13
CA GLU A 131 -11.27 -0.24 -0.11
C GLU A 131 -10.21 -1.31 -0.34
N ARG A 132 -8.94 -0.88 -0.32
CA ARG A 132 -7.78 -1.75 -0.29
C ARG A 132 -7.11 -1.60 1.07
N GLU A 133 -6.91 -2.71 1.75
CA GLU A 133 -6.37 -2.74 3.10
C GLU A 133 -5.12 -3.60 3.16
N VAL A 134 -3.99 -3.02 3.56
CA VAL A 134 -2.72 -3.72 3.71
C VAL A 134 -2.42 -4.00 5.17
N ARG A 135 -1.99 -5.23 5.45
CA ARG A 135 -1.50 -5.67 6.76
C ARG A 135 -0.26 -6.55 6.59
N PHE A 136 0.65 -6.47 7.55
CA PHE A 136 1.77 -7.43 7.63
C PHE A 136 1.34 -8.71 8.34
N GLU A 137 1.49 -9.84 7.67
CA GLU A 137 1.31 -11.18 8.25
C GLU A 137 2.60 -11.63 8.97
N SER A 138 3.75 -11.29 8.40
CA SER A 138 5.08 -11.57 8.94
C SER A 138 6.09 -10.53 8.45
N ASP A 139 7.37 -10.72 8.78
CA ASP A 139 8.47 -9.88 8.28
C ASP A 139 8.78 -10.12 6.79
N THR A 140 8.13 -11.12 6.19
CA THR A 140 8.30 -11.54 4.80
C THR A 140 6.99 -11.62 4.03
N ALA A 141 5.84 -11.36 4.65
CA ALA A 141 4.53 -11.49 4.02
C ALA A 141 3.59 -10.34 4.35
N ILE A 142 2.88 -9.87 3.33
CA ILE A 142 1.78 -8.92 3.45
C ILE A 142 0.49 -9.52 2.91
N ARG A 143 -0.64 -9.18 3.55
CA ARG A 143 -1.98 -9.39 3.02
C ARG A 143 -2.53 -8.05 2.52
N ILE A 144 -3.11 -8.07 1.34
CA ILE A 144 -3.87 -6.97 0.74
C ILE A 144 -5.31 -7.45 0.58
N SER A 145 -6.22 -6.93 1.39
CA SER A 145 -7.64 -7.26 1.35
C SER A 145 -8.42 -6.20 0.60
N HIS A 146 -9.27 -6.65 -0.33
CA HIS A 146 -10.11 -5.79 -1.17
C HIS A 146 -11.56 -5.90 -0.76
N PHE A 147 -12.21 -4.74 -0.59
CA PHE A 147 -13.61 -4.65 -0.21
C PHE A 147 -14.37 -3.72 -1.14
N PHE A 148 -15.64 -3.99 -1.32
CA PHE A 148 -16.58 -3.18 -2.07
C PHE A 148 -17.74 -2.73 -1.19
N VAL A 149 -18.20 -1.51 -1.41
CA VAL A 149 -19.42 -0.97 -0.80
C VAL A 149 -20.29 -0.38 -1.91
N ALA A 150 -21.50 -0.90 -2.06
CA ALA A 150 -22.52 -0.35 -2.95
C ALA A 150 -23.30 0.75 -2.22
N ARG A 151 -23.46 1.92 -2.84
CA ARG A 151 -24.35 3.02 -2.36
C ARG A 151 -25.62 3.16 -3.20
N ARG A 152 -25.77 2.30 -4.21
CA ARG A 152 -26.95 2.14 -5.07
C ARG A 152 -27.05 0.67 -5.50
N PRO A 153 -28.21 0.19 -5.98
CA PRO A 153 -28.32 -1.18 -6.50
C PRO A 153 -27.31 -1.41 -7.63
N ILE A 154 -26.53 -2.49 -7.50
CA ILE A 154 -25.52 -2.95 -8.45
C ILE A 154 -25.74 -4.45 -8.62
N ARG A 155 -25.76 -4.94 -9.87
CA ARG A 155 -25.93 -6.37 -10.18
C ARG A 155 -24.60 -7.10 -10.14
N ARG A 156 -23.54 -6.47 -10.63
CA ARG A 156 -22.20 -7.06 -10.66
C ARG A 156 -21.12 -5.99 -10.57
N VAL A 157 -20.10 -6.28 -9.77
CA VAL A 157 -18.85 -5.53 -9.74
C VAL A 157 -17.70 -6.44 -10.09
N GLU A 158 -16.77 -5.95 -10.91
CA GLU A 158 -15.51 -6.60 -11.21
C GLU A 158 -14.38 -5.59 -10.95
N LEU A 159 -13.38 -5.99 -10.18
CA LEU A 159 -12.19 -5.21 -9.89
C LEU A 159 -11.01 -5.90 -10.57
N SER A 160 -10.33 -5.21 -11.48
CA SER A 160 -9.07 -5.63 -12.08
C SER A 160 -7.95 -4.76 -11.52
N LEU A 161 -6.89 -5.39 -11.04
CA LEU A 161 -5.70 -4.73 -10.49
C LEU A 161 -4.46 -5.25 -11.21
N ALA A 162 -3.76 -4.35 -11.88
CA ALA A 162 -2.49 -4.66 -12.51
C ALA A 162 -1.35 -4.45 -11.51
N HIS A 163 -0.48 -5.45 -11.44
CA HIS A 163 0.77 -5.38 -10.73
C HIS A 163 1.88 -5.37 -11.76
N THR A 164 2.63 -4.27 -11.78
CA THR A 164 3.68 -4.07 -12.75
C THR A 164 5.02 -3.98 -12.06
N ARG A 165 6.05 -4.41 -12.77
CA ARG A 165 7.43 -4.06 -12.49
C ARG A 165 8.14 -3.99 -13.82
N ALA A 166 8.92 -2.93 -14.02
CA ALA A 166 9.58 -2.70 -15.29
C ALA A 166 10.46 -3.90 -15.74
N TYR A 167 10.97 -4.72 -14.81
CA TYR A 167 11.83 -5.86 -15.13
C TYR A 167 11.71 -6.99 -14.10
N PHE A 168 10.63 -7.79 -14.17
CA PHE A 168 10.73 -9.14 -13.62
C PHE A 168 11.77 -9.91 -14.44
N LEU A 169 12.70 -10.58 -13.76
CA LEU A 169 13.69 -11.43 -14.45
C LEU A 169 13.01 -12.69 -14.97
N ASP A 170 12.22 -13.32 -14.11
CA ASP A 170 11.28 -14.38 -14.45
C ASP A 170 9.90 -14.05 -13.88
N LEU A 171 8.87 -14.41 -14.63
CA LEU A 171 7.48 -14.35 -14.18
C LEU A 171 6.80 -15.65 -14.58
N GLU A 172 6.50 -16.48 -13.59
CA GLU A 172 5.70 -17.68 -13.75
C GLU A 172 4.32 -17.43 -13.15
N VAL A 173 3.27 -17.71 -13.92
CA VAL A 173 1.90 -17.53 -13.45
C VAL A 173 1.13 -18.84 -13.58
N GLN A 174 0.52 -19.23 -12.46
CA GLN A 174 -0.35 -20.37 -12.32
C GLN A 174 -1.73 -19.89 -11.83
N PRO A 175 -2.81 -20.68 -11.98
CA PRO A 175 -4.09 -20.33 -11.39
C PRO A 175 -3.96 -20.04 -9.89
N GLY A 176 -4.31 -18.83 -9.48
CA GLY A 176 -4.25 -18.39 -8.07
C GLY A 176 -2.85 -18.02 -7.54
N ILE A 177 -1.77 -18.22 -8.30
CA ILE A 177 -0.38 -18.02 -7.84
C ILE A 177 0.47 -17.33 -8.91
N VAL A 178 1.22 -16.31 -8.52
CA VAL A 178 2.29 -15.69 -9.33
C VAL A 178 3.61 -15.86 -8.60
N LEU A 179 4.62 -16.34 -9.32
CA LEU A 179 6.00 -16.39 -8.87
C LEU A 179 6.81 -15.43 -9.74
N ALA A 180 7.53 -14.52 -9.10
CA ALA A 180 8.38 -13.56 -9.77
C ALA A 180 9.78 -13.58 -9.17
N SER A 181 10.79 -13.49 -10.02
CA SER A 181 12.18 -13.28 -9.61
C SER A 181 12.64 -11.89 -10.06
N PHE A 182 13.54 -11.27 -9.30
CA PHE A 182 14.08 -9.96 -9.63
C PHE A 182 15.48 -9.79 -9.04
N ASN A 183 16.16 -8.76 -9.53
CA ASN A 183 17.40 -8.27 -8.95
C ASN A 183 17.19 -6.86 -8.36
N THR A 184 18.26 -6.33 -7.77
CA THR A 184 18.29 -4.97 -7.21
C THR A 184 18.78 -3.92 -8.21
N LEU A 185 18.91 -4.24 -9.51
CA LEU A 185 19.31 -3.26 -10.50
C LEU A 185 18.20 -2.20 -10.64
N SER A 186 18.61 -0.94 -10.74
CA SER A 186 17.68 0.14 -11.05
C SER A 186 17.18 0.06 -12.49
N ARG A 187 16.06 0.73 -12.76
CA ARG A 187 15.51 0.85 -14.11
C ARG A 187 16.53 1.37 -15.12
N GLU A 188 17.25 2.44 -14.78
CA GLU A 188 18.27 3.03 -15.68
C GLU A 188 19.38 2.05 -16.03
N GLN A 189 19.84 1.25 -15.05
CA GLN A 189 20.84 0.22 -15.28
C GLN A 189 20.35 -0.88 -16.24
N LEU A 190 19.08 -1.27 -16.10
CA LEU A 190 18.45 -2.28 -16.95
C LEU A 190 18.22 -1.73 -18.38
N GLU A 191 17.77 -0.48 -18.51
CA GLU A 191 17.67 0.21 -19.81
C GLU A 191 19.04 0.41 -20.48
N ALA A 192 20.11 0.56 -19.70
CA ALA A 192 21.50 0.57 -20.16
C ALA A 192 22.06 -0.82 -20.52
N GLY A 193 21.27 -1.89 -20.40
CA GLY A 193 21.64 -3.26 -20.77
C GLY A 193 22.44 -4.02 -19.71
N GLN A 194 22.51 -3.53 -18.47
CA GLN A 194 23.11 -4.29 -17.37
C GLN A 194 22.25 -5.51 -17.03
N THR A 195 22.89 -6.64 -16.73
CA THR A 195 22.24 -7.86 -16.29
C THR A 195 22.82 -8.34 -14.97
N ALA A 196 21.98 -8.95 -14.13
CA ALA A 196 22.37 -9.55 -12.87
C ALA A 196 21.47 -10.75 -12.55
N PRO A 197 21.99 -11.78 -11.85
CA PRO A 197 21.16 -12.90 -11.40
C PRO A 197 20.07 -12.43 -10.44
N ALA A 198 19.01 -13.24 -10.29
CA ALA A 198 17.96 -12.96 -9.32
C ALA A 198 18.51 -12.95 -7.88
N THR A 199 18.22 -11.89 -7.15
CA THR A 199 18.59 -11.73 -5.73
C THR A 199 17.42 -12.00 -4.79
N ASP A 200 16.21 -12.04 -5.34
CA ASP A 200 14.99 -12.10 -4.56
C ASP A 200 13.85 -12.74 -5.35
N ARG A 201 12.87 -13.26 -4.61
CA ARG A 201 11.66 -13.88 -5.15
C ARG A 201 10.42 -13.33 -4.47
N LEU A 202 9.35 -13.20 -5.24
CA LEU A 202 8.02 -12.89 -4.76
C LEU A 202 7.08 -14.03 -5.15
N ARG A 203 6.25 -14.44 -4.20
CA ARG A 203 5.08 -15.27 -4.44
C ARG A 203 3.85 -14.45 -4.09
N LEU A 204 3.03 -14.15 -5.08
CA LEU A 204 1.69 -13.64 -4.85
C LEU A 204 0.71 -14.81 -4.94
N SER A 205 -0.20 -14.90 -3.97
CA SER A 205 -1.33 -15.82 -4.01
C SER A 205 -2.61 -15.03 -3.85
N VAL A 206 -3.66 -15.43 -4.55
CA VAL A 206 -4.95 -14.76 -4.53
C VAL A 206 -6.06 -15.69 -4.08
N SER A 207 -7.03 -15.14 -3.36
CA SER A 207 -8.22 -15.87 -2.89
C SER A 207 -9.44 -14.95 -2.86
N GLY A 208 -10.66 -15.48 -2.99
CA GLY A 208 -11.88 -14.69 -2.87
C GLY A 208 -13.11 -15.29 -3.56
N PRO A 209 -14.33 -14.74 -3.32
CA PRO A 209 -15.59 -15.35 -3.75
C PRO A 209 -15.78 -15.53 -5.26
N GLN A 210 -15.06 -14.81 -6.14
CA GLN A 210 -15.12 -14.99 -7.61
C GLN A 210 -13.82 -14.54 -8.32
N GLY A 211 -12.64 -14.86 -7.77
CA GLY A 211 -11.37 -14.44 -8.36
C GLY A 211 -10.66 -15.56 -9.14
N ASP A 212 -10.72 -15.54 -10.47
CA ASP A 212 -9.74 -16.20 -11.33
C ASP A 212 -8.77 -15.12 -11.84
N PRO A 213 -7.50 -15.07 -11.38
CA PRO A 213 -6.53 -14.12 -11.91
C PRO A 213 -6.31 -14.40 -13.40
N GLN A 214 -6.45 -13.38 -14.24
CA GLN A 214 -6.22 -13.50 -15.68
C GLN A 214 -5.01 -12.67 -16.10
N ILE A 215 -4.08 -13.33 -16.79
CA ILE A 215 -2.81 -12.78 -17.23
C ILE A 215 -3.03 -11.91 -18.48
N GLY A 216 -2.37 -10.76 -18.52
CA GLY A 216 -2.15 -9.98 -19.74
C GLY A 216 -0.77 -9.35 -19.73
N PRO A 217 -0.11 -9.16 -20.89
CA PRO A 217 1.10 -8.35 -20.97
C PRO A 217 0.77 -6.90 -20.58
N SER A 218 1.63 -6.25 -19.77
CA SER A 218 1.53 -4.79 -19.57
C SER A 218 2.10 -4.10 -20.81
N ALA A 219 1.26 -3.32 -21.48
CA ALA A 219 1.54 -2.73 -22.79
C ALA A 219 2.59 -1.59 -22.76
N SER A 220 3.12 -1.24 -21.59
CA SER A 220 3.75 0.06 -21.36
C SER A 220 5.28 0.11 -21.51
N PHE A 221 6.04 -1.01 -21.54
CA PHE A 221 7.50 -0.97 -21.31
C PHE A 221 8.44 -1.87 -22.15
N GLY A 222 8.07 -2.32 -23.37
CA GLY A 222 9.01 -3.05 -24.26
C GLY A 222 9.11 -4.57 -23.98
N PRO A 223 10.06 -5.31 -24.61
CA PRO A 223 10.02 -6.77 -24.64
C PRO A 223 10.44 -7.43 -23.31
N GLY A 224 9.47 -8.00 -22.60
CA GLY A 224 9.61 -8.84 -21.40
C GLY A 224 8.28 -8.93 -20.64
N PRO A 225 8.04 -9.95 -19.79
CA PRO A 225 6.85 -9.96 -18.93
C PRO A 225 6.99 -8.91 -17.82
N THR A 226 6.25 -7.81 -17.95
CA THR A 226 6.36 -6.63 -17.07
C THR A 226 5.24 -6.53 -16.03
N GLY A 227 4.32 -7.48 -16.00
CA GLY A 227 3.20 -7.44 -15.06
C GLY A 227 2.21 -8.58 -15.20
N PHE A 228 1.24 -8.58 -14.29
CA PHE A 228 0.10 -9.49 -14.26
C PHE A 228 -1.13 -8.75 -13.75
N VAL A 229 -2.32 -9.25 -14.06
CA VAL A 229 -3.58 -8.66 -13.61
C VAL A 229 -4.33 -9.64 -12.72
N VAL A 230 -4.72 -9.18 -11.55
CA VAL A 230 -5.59 -9.88 -10.63
C VAL A 230 -7.01 -9.39 -10.85
N ARG A 231 -7.99 -10.31 -10.82
CA ARG A 231 -9.41 -9.98 -10.95
C ARG A 231 -10.20 -10.52 -9.78
N PHE A 232 -11.11 -9.69 -9.29
CA PHE A 232 -12.09 -10.05 -8.27
C PHE A 232 -13.47 -9.67 -8.76
N ALA A 233 -14.49 -10.40 -8.34
CA ALA A 233 -15.87 -10.06 -8.66
C ALA A 233 -16.81 -10.36 -7.50
N ALA A 234 -17.94 -9.65 -7.48
CA ALA A 234 -19.05 -9.95 -6.61
C ALA A 234 -20.37 -9.65 -7.33
N ASP A 235 -21.34 -10.54 -7.14
CA ASP A 235 -22.69 -10.38 -7.65
C ASP A 235 -23.62 -9.84 -6.57
N SER A 236 -24.48 -8.90 -6.97
CA SER A 236 -25.52 -8.29 -6.14
C SER A 236 -25.04 -7.88 -4.74
N PRO A 237 -23.96 -7.06 -4.62
CA PRO A 237 -23.45 -6.64 -3.33
C PRO A 237 -24.55 -5.88 -2.54
N PRO A 238 -24.78 -6.22 -1.26
CA PRO A 238 -25.74 -5.51 -0.42
C PRO A 238 -25.42 -4.01 -0.31
N LEU A 239 -26.48 -3.20 -0.25
CA LEU A 239 -26.37 -1.76 -0.05
C LEU A 239 -25.76 -1.44 1.31
N ASP A 240 -24.85 -0.45 1.31
CA ASP A 240 -24.21 0.13 2.48
C ASP A 240 -23.51 -0.88 3.39
N ARG A 241 -23.16 -2.05 2.85
CA ARG A 241 -22.40 -3.08 3.54
C ARG A 241 -21.05 -3.26 2.86
N ARG A 242 -20.04 -3.50 3.69
CA ARG A 242 -18.69 -3.85 3.27
C ARG A 242 -18.65 -5.31 2.88
N VAL A 243 -18.41 -5.58 1.60
CA VAL A 243 -18.36 -6.92 1.02
C VAL A 243 -16.91 -7.25 0.65
N PRO A 244 -16.34 -8.38 1.09
CA PRO A 244 -15.01 -8.80 0.64
C PRO A 244 -15.06 -9.22 -0.84
N LEU A 245 -14.18 -8.65 -1.65
CA LEU A 245 -13.95 -9.06 -3.03
C LEU A 245 -12.90 -10.16 -3.14
N GLY A 246 -11.86 -10.08 -2.30
CA GLY A 246 -10.79 -11.07 -2.24
C GLY A 246 -9.55 -10.53 -1.55
N ASP A 247 -8.57 -11.40 -1.38
CA ASP A 247 -7.27 -11.12 -0.77
C ASP A 247 -6.15 -11.47 -1.73
N GLU A 248 -5.09 -10.65 -1.72
CA GLU A 248 -3.76 -11.01 -2.20
C GLU A 248 -2.85 -11.25 -1.00
N ILE A 249 -2.06 -12.30 -1.03
CA ILE A 249 -0.97 -12.54 -0.08
C ILE A 249 0.33 -12.54 -0.85
N ILE A 250 1.18 -11.56 -0.57
CA ILE A 250 2.49 -11.40 -1.18
C ILE A 250 3.54 -11.84 -0.18
N THR A 251 4.28 -12.88 -0.52
CA THR A 251 5.42 -13.40 0.25
C THR A 251 6.71 -13.08 -0.49
N TRP A 252 7.65 -12.43 0.19
CA TRP A 252 8.99 -12.16 -0.28
C TRP A 252 9.99 -13.13 0.32
N GLN A 253 10.96 -13.55 -0.47
CA GLN A 253 12.08 -14.36 -0.01
C GLN A 253 13.38 -13.82 -0.63
N PRO A 254 14.43 -13.58 0.18
CA PRO A 254 15.77 -13.41 -0.37
C PRO A 254 16.19 -14.72 -1.06
N ALA A 255 16.81 -14.61 -2.23
CA ALA A 255 17.32 -15.77 -2.97
C ALA A 255 18.60 -16.33 -2.36
#